data_AF-A0A534M5D4-F1
#
_entry.id   AF-A0A534M5D4-F1
#
_cell.length_a   1.000
_cell.length_b   1.000
_cell.length_c   1.000
_cell.angle_alpha   90.00
_cell.angle_beta   90.00
_cell.angle_gamma   90.00
#
_symmetry.space_group_name_H-M   'P 1'
#
loop_
_entity.id
_entity.type
_entity.pdbx_description
1 polymer ?
#
loop_
_entity_poly.entity_id
_entity_poly.type
_entity_poly.pdbx_seq_one_letter_code
_entity_poly.pdbx_strand_id
1 'polypeptide(L)'
;KLLETRSADEIKKALDKGHLQVGVEGQIVTIEPSMVRFEKAMPAEVIRVPTAYGELYLDLRITPELQAEAYAREVIRRIQQMRKEIDLEVDDFIETVVKTNKDFATMLGSQKEFMARETRSRKFTFAEGTVESEYVVEWNDVDGHSVTIGVTPLHMSEALRDFTRISGITVPKAVALFDAGYKSLGALAAATKQELAEIEGLQGADAVRILDALAAKKEVPLSCPTCGASVSASARRCSRCGEPVTTKTTPCPRCKAAIPPGADKCPVCGFVLSTAAVGSPSRIACIACGELIPAGSTDCPSCGAPQAGAASAPARTASEDEPPPLLKDSSSYLVEEAAPDEAYRLFQIAQKAGKPGMAITRIFPQKVRERLGGSDLPILWLSNVGKEDSVRPKDLEKLSLAVEQFLTREKGVILLDAIEYLVTNNNFITVLRLIQSIRDQVAINNGVFLVSVNPSALDPHQLTLLEREVDRVIGSTAGSSGEAATRNVEQERMDHVHCLVVSRENRGSRGSEREAS
;
A
#
# COMPACT_ATOMS: atom_id res chain seq x y z
N LYS A 1 57.14 38.57 -3.03
CA LYS A 1 56.33 38.67 -4.27
C LYS A 1 56.87 37.83 -5.44
N LEU A 2 58.02 38.11 -6.08
CA LEU A 2 58.47 37.28 -7.22
C LEU A 2 58.83 35.83 -6.88
N LEU A 3 59.30 35.57 -5.65
CA LEU A 3 59.53 34.21 -5.15
C LEU A 3 58.23 33.50 -4.73
N GLU A 4 57.17 34.25 -4.41
CA GLU A 4 55.88 33.67 -3.98
C GLU A 4 55.10 33.05 -5.16
N THR A 5 55.34 33.52 -6.38
CA THR A 5 54.68 33.03 -7.60
C THR A 5 55.34 31.80 -8.23
N ARG A 6 56.42 31.27 -7.61
CA ARG A 6 57.16 30.10 -8.11
C ARG A 6 57.07 28.97 -7.10
N SER A 7 57.16 27.72 -7.58
CA SER A 7 57.15 26.59 -6.66
C SER A 7 58.41 26.57 -5.79
N ALA A 8 58.23 26.33 -4.49
CA ALA A 8 59.35 26.27 -3.55
C ALA A 8 60.36 25.17 -3.92
N ASP A 9 59.88 24.07 -4.52
CA ASP A 9 60.71 22.95 -5.00
C ASP A 9 61.60 23.34 -6.19
N GLU A 10 61.10 24.13 -7.14
CA GLU A 10 61.92 24.62 -8.26
C GLU A 10 62.96 25.62 -7.79
N ILE A 11 62.59 26.53 -6.88
CA ILE A 11 63.52 27.49 -6.28
C ILE A 11 64.63 26.77 -5.52
N LYS A 12 64.27 25.74 -4.74
CA LYS A 12 65.22 24.90 -4.01
C LYS A 12 66.18 24.17 -4.95
N LYS A 13 65.67 23.49 -5.98
CA LYS A 13 66.50 22.80 -6.99
C LYS A 13 67.44 23.76 -7.75
N ALA A 14 67.02 24.99 -7.99
CA ALA A 14 67.85 26.00 -8.64
C ALA A 14 68.97 26.50 -7.71
N LEU A 15 68.67 26.71 -6.43
CA LEU A 15 69.65 27.13 -5.43
C LEU A 15 70.63 26.01 -5.04
N ASP A 16 70.20 24.75 -5.09
CA ASP A 16 71.09 23.59 -4.94
C ASP A 16 72.16 23.52 -6.07
N LYS A 17 71.88 24.14 -7.24
CA LYS A 17 72.85 24.30 -8.34
C LYS A 17 73.75 25.53 -8.19
N GLY A 18 73.61 26.28 -7.10
CA GLY A 18 74.54 27.33 -6.68
C GLY A 18 73.91 28.72 -6.56
N HIS A 19 73.04 29.13 -7.49
CA HIS A 19 72.38 30.43 -7.43
C HIS A 19 71.13 30.48 -8.33
N LEU A 20 70.17 31.34 -7.98
CA LEU A 20 68.98 31.61 -8.78
C LEU A 20 69.01 33.06 -9.27
N GLN A 21 68.95 33.26 -10.59
CA GLN A 21 68.85 34.60 -11.19
C GLN A 21 67.38 34.95 -11.44
N VAL A 22 66.96 36.13 -10.98
CA VAL A 22 65.59 36.64 -11.16
C VAL A 22 65.66 38.04 -11.76
N GLY A 23 64.90 38.28 -12.84
CA GLY A 23 64.79 39.61 -13.44
C GLY A 23 63.78 40.47 -12.68
N VAL A 24 64.22 41.64 -12.21
CA VAL A 24 63.39 42.63 -11.52
C VAL A 24 63.67 43.99 -12.16
N GLU A 25 62.64 44.64 -12.72
CA GLU A 25 62.73 46.00 -13.27
C GLU A 25 63.88 46.25 -14.27
N GLY A 26 64.22 45.22 -15.08
CA GLY A 26 65.31 45.30 -16.06
C GLY A 26 66.71 44.99 -15.51
N GLN A 27 66.83 44.69 -14.22
CA GLN A 27 68.06 44.21 -13.58
C GLN A 27 67.97 42.72 -13.25
N ILE A 28 69.09 42.00 -13.38
CA ILE A 28 69.20 40.60 -12.97
C ILE A 28 69.74 40.57 -11.56
N VAL A 29 68.94 40.05 -10.62
CA VAL A 29 69.31 39.89 -9.22
C VAL A 29 69.66 38.42 -8.98
N THR A 30 70.85 38.18 -8.44
CA THR A 30 71.31 36.84 -8.07
C THR A 30 70.93 36.56 -6.62
N ILE A 31 70.19 35.48 -6.40
CA ILE A 31 69.78 34.99 -5.09
C ILE A 31 70.71 33.83 -4.72
N GLU A 32 71.42 34.00 -3.61
CA GLU A 32 72.30 32.98 -3.04
C GLU A 32 71.53 32.06 -2.06
N PRO A 33 71.99 30.82 -1.83
CA PRO A 33 71.38 29.92 -0.86
C PRO A 33 71.31 30.50 0.57
N SER A 34 72.25 31.37 0.93
CA SER A 34 72.32 32.07 2.23
C SER A 34 71.20 33.10 2.43
N MET A 35 70.56 33.56 1.36
CA MET A 35 69.55 34.61 1.37
C MET A 35 68.13 34.08 1.55
N VAL A 36 67.93 32.76 1.60
CA VAL A 36 66.62 32.13 1.74
C VAL A 36 66.62 31.04 2.81
N ARG A 37 65.47 30.86 3.47
CA ARG A 37 65.23 29.79 4.43
C ARG A 37 64.04 28.96 3.97
N PHE A 38 64.20 27.65 3.89
CA PHE A 38 63.11 26.73 3.55
C PHE A 38 62.52 26.14 4.82
N GLU A 39 61.21 26.29 4.99
CA GLU A 39 60.46 25.66 6.08
C GLU A 39 59.43 24.70 5.48
N LYS A 40 59.22 23.56 6.14
CA LYS A 40 58.14 22.64 5.77
C LYS A 40 56.85 23.14 6.43
N ALA A 41 55.92 23.63 5.63
CA ALA A 41 54.58 23.96 6.07
C ALA A 41 53.62 22.83 5.68
N MET A 42 52.58 22.62 6.49
CA MET A 42 51.46 21.77 6.06
C MET A 42 50.69 22.47 4.93
N PRO A 43 50.16 21.71 3.95
CA PRO A 43 49.23 22.25 2.98
C PRO A 43 48.04 22.91 3.69
N ALA A 44 47.55 24.03 3.14
CA ALA A 44 46.44 24.79 3.74
C ALA A 44 45.15 23.96 3.88
N GLU A 45 44.98 22.93 3.05
CA GLU A 45 43.80 22.06 3.00
C GLU A 45 43.89 20.86 3.95
N VAL A 46 45.00 20.70 4.68
CA VAL A 46 45.16 19.63 5.68
C VAL A 46 45.05 20.24 7.07
N ILE A 47 44.10 19.76 7.87
CA ILE A 47 43.93 20.18 9.27
C ILE A 47 44.60 19.16 10.17
N ARG A 48 45.43 19.64 11.10
CA ARG A 48 45.99 18.83 12.17
C ARG A 48 45.11 18.93 13.41
N VAL A 49 44.63 17.80 13.89
CA VAL A 49 43.83 17.69 15.12
C VAL A 49 44.64 16.91 16.15
N PRO A 50 45.18 17.56 17.18
CA PRO A 50 45.88 16.88 18.26
C PRO A 50 44.86 16.11 19.12
N THR A 51 45.16 14.86 19.44
CA THR A 51 44.35 14.01 20.32
C THR A 51 45.23 13.40 21.41
N ALA A 52 44.61 12.90 22.48
CA ALA A 52 45.32 12.21 23.57
C ALA A 52 46.10 10.95 23.10
N TYR A 53 45.78 10.43 21.92
CA TYR A 53 46.38 9.21 21.35
C TYR A 53 47.32 9.49 20.17
N GLY A 54 47.51 10.75 19.77
CA GLY A 54 48.34 11.14 18.63
C GLY A 54 47.77 12.30 17.81
N GLU A 55 48.43 12.64 16.71
CA GLU A 55 48.00 13.70 15.79
C GLU A 55 47.20 13.09 14.63
N LEU A 56 45.96 13.56 14.44
CA LEU A 56 45.14 13.22 13.28
C LEU A 56 45.32 14.29 12.20
N TYR A 57 45.55 13.88 10.95
CA TYR A 57 45.62 14.79 9.81
C TYR A 57 44.42 14.53 8.91
N LEU A 58 43.56 15.53 8.75
CA LEU A 58 42.39 15.49 7.89
C LEU A 58 42.68 16.24 6.61
N ASP A 59 42.73 15.52 5.50
CA ASP A 59 42.81 16.10 4.17
C ASP A 59 41.40 16.50 3.71
N LEU A 60 41.17 17.81 3.55
CA LEU A 60 39.86 18.35 3.16
C LEU A 60 39.72 18.56 1.65
N ARG A 61 40.68 18.09 0.85
CA ARG A 61 40.61 18.19 -0.61
C ARG A 61 39.49 17.30 -1.15
N ILE A 62 38.49 17.91 -1.78
CA ILE A 62 37.47 17.19 -2.54
C ILE A 62 37.99 16.98 -3.95
N THR A 63 38.31 15.74 -4.29
CA THR A 63 38.68 15.38 -5.67
C THR A 63 37.42 15.23 -6.55
N PRO A 64 37.55 15.37 -7.88
CA PRO A 64 36.41 15.16 -8.79
C PRO A 64 35.73 13.80 -8.62
N GLU A 65 36.50 12.76 -8.28
CA GLU A 65 35.98 11.40 -8.04
C GLU A 65 35.15 11.34 -6.75
N LEU A 66 35.63 11.96 -5.67
CA LEU A 66 34.90 12.04 -4.41
C LEU A 66 33.60 12.85 -4.56
N GLN A 67 33.65 13.92 -5.35
CA GLN A 67 32.47 14.73 -5.65
C GLN A 67 31.44 13.93 -6.49
N ALA A 68 31.89 13.21 -7.52
CA ALA A 68 31.02 12.36 -8.32
C ALA A 68 30.36 11.25 -7.49
N GLU A 69 31.12 10.64 -6.56
CA GLU A 69 30.58 9.65 -5.63
C GLU A 69 29.53 10.26 -4.69
N ALA A 70 29.79 11.46 -4.14
CA ALA A 70 28.84 12.15 -3.28
C ALA A 70 27.50 12.41 -4.00
N TYR A 71 27.55 12.94 -5.23
CA TYR A 71 26.35 13.14 -6.05
C TYR A 71 25.65 11.82 -6.40
N ALA A 72 26.41 10.77 -6.71
CA ALA A 72 25.86 9.46 -6.97
C ALA A 72 25.11 8.91 -5.74
N ARG A 73 25.63 9.12 -4.53
CA ARG A 73 24.96 8.73 -3.27
C ARG A 73 23.66 9.48 -3.06
N GLU A 74 23.61 10.76 -3.42
CA GLU A 74 22.38 11.53 -3.33
C GLU A 74 21.33 11.05 -4.35
N VAL A 75 21.74 10.74 -5.59
CA VAL A 75 20.86 10.13 -6.60
C VAL A 75 20.35 8.76 -6.14
N ILE A 76 21.22 7.92 -5.58
CA ILE A 76 20.84 6.64 -4.97
C ILE A 76 19.79 6.87 -3.89
N ARG A 77 19.98 7.85 -3.00
CA ARG A 77 19.02 8.17 -1.93
C ARG A 77 17.65 8.52 -2.49
N ARG A 78 17.59 9.30 -3.58
CA ARG A 78 16.31 9.63 -4.26
C ARG A 78 15.66 8.40 -4.90
N ILE A 79 16.43 7.54 -5.56
CA ILE A 79 15.90 6.30 -6.14
C ILE A 79 15.38 5.37 -5.03
N GLN A 80 16.09 5.23 -3.90
CA GLN A 80 15.65 4.43 -2.76
C GLN A 80 14.37 4.99 -2.13
N GLN A 81 14.25 6.32 -2.05
CA GLN A 81 13.00 6.96 -1.65
C GLN A 81 11.85 6.61 -2.61
N MET A 82 12.09 6.72 -3.92
CA MET A 82 11.09 6.34 -4.94
C MET A 82 10.70 4.86 -4.84
N ARG A 83 11.64 3.94 -4.58
CA ARG A 83 11.36 2.50 -4.36
C ARG A 83 10.41 2.30 -3.16
N LYS A 84 10.56 3.08 -2.10
CA LYS A 84 9.68 3.04 -0.94
C LYS A 84 8.30 3.64 -1.22
N GLU A 85 8.24 4.71 -2.01
CA GLU A 85 6.98 5.37 -2.38
C GLU A 85 6.10 4.49 -3.27
N ILE A 86 6.71 3.72 -4.18
CA ILE A 86 6.00 2.74 -5.03
C ILE A 86 5.79 1.39 -4.34
N ASP A 87 6.14 1.28 -3.04
CA ASP A 87 6.00 0.07 -2.21
C ASP A 87 6.61 -1.19 -2.85
N LEU A 88 7.80 -1.04 -3.44
CA LEU A 88 8.49 -2.13 -4.11
C LEU A 88 9.12 -3.10 -3.09
N GLU A 89 8.96 -4.40 -3.32
CA GLU A 89 9.63 -5.45 -2.55
C GLU A 89 11.16 -5.22 -2.50
N VAL A 90 11.77 -5.47 -1.33
CA VAL A 90 13.17 -5.13 -1.05
C VAL A 90 14.12 -5.77 -2.08
N ASP A 91 13.82 -7.00 -2.47
CA ASP A 91 14.65 -7.78 -3.39
C ASP A 91 14.30 -7.58 -4.87
N ASP A 92 13.33 -6.73 -5.19
CA ASP A 92 12.91 -6.56 -6.57
C ASP A 92 13.85 -5.68 -7.39
N PHE A 93 13.86 -5.90 -8.70
CA PHE A 93 14.66 -5.15 -9.63
C PHE A 93 13.87 -4.00 -10.24
N ILE A 94 14.58 -2.96 -10.67
CA ILE A 94 14.02 -1.82 -11.39
C ILE A 94 14.78 -1.55 -12.69
N GLU A 95 14.15 -0.80 -13.57
CA GLU A 95 14.85 -0.01 -14.59
C GLU A 95 14.82 1.45 -14.17
N THR A 96 15.97 2.11 -14.27
CA THR A 96 16.14 3.51 -13.87
C THR A 96 16.60 4.34 -15.05
N VAL A 97 15.91 5.46 -15.27
CA VAL A 97 16.25 6.46 -16.27
C VAL A 97 16.48 7.77 -15.57
N VAL A 98 17.66 8.38 -15.75
CA VAL A 98 18.00 9.66 -15.13
C VAL A 98 18.18 10.72 -16.20
N LYS A 99 17.47 11.83 -16.09
CA LYS A 99 17.64 13.02 -16.93
C LYS A 99 18.24 14.12 -16.08
N THR A 100 19.33 14.69 -16.59
CA THR A 100 20.00 15.84 -16.00
C THR A 100 20.77 16.60 -17.09
N ASN A 101 21.47 17.68 -16.73
CA ASN A 101 22.30 18.42 -17.68
C ASN A 101 23.49 17.56 -18.17
N LYS A 102 24.09 17.93 -19.31
CA LYS A 102 25.14 17.10 -19.94
C LYS A 102 26.41 16.98 -19.10
N ASP A 103 26.77 18.04 -18.39
CA ASP A 103 27.98 18.08 -17.56
C ASP A 103 27.84 17.14 -16.34
N PHE A 104 26.69 17.19 -15.66
CA PHE A 104 26.38 16.32 -14.52
C PHE A 104 26.17 14.86 -14.94
N ALA A 105 25.54 14.63 -16.09
CA ALA A 105 25.41 13.28 -16.65
C ALA A 105 26.79 12.66 -16.95
N THR A 106 27.73 13.46 -17.45
CA THR A 106 29.11 13.01 -17.71
C THR A 106 29.84 12.69 -16.41
N MET A 107 29.70 13.53 -15.39
CA MET A 107 30.27 13.31 -14.06
C MET A 107 29.74 12.03 -13.40
N LEU A 108 28.42 11.87 -13.35
CA LEU A 108 27.75 10.68 -12.82
C LEU A 108 27.99 9.42 -13.67
N GLY A 109 28.37 9.58 -14.94
CA GLY A 109 28.68 8.48 -15.84
C GLY A 109 29.76 7.54 -15.28
N SER A 110 30.74 8.08 -14.55
CA SER A 110 31.79 7.29 -13.88
C SER A 110 31.29 6.43 -12.71
N GLN A 111 30.11 6.75 -12.15
CA GLN A 111 29.50 6.09 -11.00
C GLN A 111 28.24 5.30 -11.39
N LYS A 112 28.00 5.09 -12.69
CA LYS A 112 26.80 4.44 -13.21
C LYS A 112 26.61 3.03 -12.65
N GLU A 113 27.67 2.21 -12.66
CA GLU A 113 27.63 0.84 -12.15
C GLU A 113 27.42 0.80 -10.64
N PHE A 114 27.99 1.77 -9.92
CA PHE A 114 27.80 1.93 -8.48
C PHE A 114 26.33 2.22 -8.15
N MET A 115 25.72 3.20 -8.84
CA MET A 115 24.30 3.53 -8.66
C MET A 115 23.37 2.37 -9.04
N ALA A 116 23.63 1.71 -10.17
CA ALA A 116 22.82 0.59 -10.63
C ALA A 116 22.84 -0.58 -9.63
N ARG A 117 24.02 -0.92 -9.09
CA ARG A 117 24.15 -1.97 -8.08
C ARG A 117 23.42 -1.62 -6.79
N GLU A 118 23.63 -0.42 -6.27
CA GLU A 118 23.06 -0.01 -4.98
C GLU A 118 21.52 0.10 -5.02
N THR A 119 20.97 0.43 -6.19
CA THR A 119 19.52 0.58 -6.40
C THR A 119 18.84 -0.67 -6.96
N ARG A 120 19.58 -1.77 -7.15
CA ARG A 120 19.13 -2.99 -7.83
C ARG A 120 18.49 -2.71 -9.20
N SER A 121 19.10 -1.79 -9.95
CA SER A 121 18.66 -1.43 -11.28
C SER A 121 19.30 -2.34 -12.32
N ARG A 122 18.51 -3.17 -13.01
CA ARG A 122 19.03 -4.03 -14.10
C ARG A 122 19.48 -3.21 -15.30
N LYS A 123 18.76 -2.12 -15.56
CA LYS A 123 19.09 -1.15 -16.60
C LYS A 123 19.15 0.23 -15.98
N PHE A 124 20.26 0.93 -16.19
CA PHE A 124 20.44 2.31 -15.74
C PHE A 124 20.88 3.13 -16.95
N THR A 125 20.14 4.17 -17.31
CA THR A 125 20.43 4.98 -18.51
C THR A 125 20.25 6.46 -18.24
N PHE A 126 21.09 7.28 -18.87
CA PHE A 126 20.91 8.73 -18.88
C PHE A 126 20.11 9.14 -20.12
N ALA A 127 19.05 9.92 -19.94
CA ALA A 127 18.21 10.41 -21.03
C ALA A 127 18.48 11.89 -21.31
N GLU A 128 18.54 12.25 -22.60
CA GLU A 128 18.64 13.65 -23.04
C GLU A 128 17.26 14.32 -23.20
N GLY A 129 16.20 13.51 -23.40
CA GLY A 129 14.85 13.96 -23.74
C GLY A 129 13.81 13.84 -22.61
N THR A 130 12.58 13.47 -22.95
CA THR A 130 11.54 13.14 -21.96
C THR A 130 11.83 11.77 -21.36
N VAL A 131 11.62 11.63 -20.04
CA VAL A 131 11.77 10.35 -19.35
C VAL A 131 10.49 9.55 -19.49
N GLU A 132 10.55 8.44 -20.22
CA GLU A 132 9.44 7.47 -20.33
C GLU A 132 9.68 6.35 -19.32
N SER A 133 8.96 6.40 -18.19
CA SER A 133 9.02 5.37 -17.14
C SER A 133 7.67 5.33 -16.41
N GLU A 134 7.40 4.24 -15.68
CA GLU A 134 6.12 4.07 -14.98
C GLU A 134 5.94 5.07 -13.84
N TYR A 135 7.02 5.40 -13.12
CA TYR A 135 7.04 6.42 -12.09
C TYR A 135 8.15 7.43 -12.35
N VAL A 136 7.80 8.70 -12.52
CA VAL A 136 8.74 9.78 -12.83
C VAL A 136 8.58 10.90 -11.82
N VAL A 137 9.69 11.31 -11.21
CA VAL A 137 9.75 12.40 -10.24
C VAL A 137 10.83 13.39 -10.64
N GLU A 138 10.49 14.67 -10.58
CA GLU A 138 11.44 15.78 -10.78
C GLU A 138 11.94 16.27 -9.42
N TRP A 139 13.25 16.15 -9.19
CA TRP A 139 13.93 16.61 -8.00
C TRP A 139 14.63 17.93 -8.30
N ASN A 140 14.11 19.01 -7.73
CA ASN A 140 14.63 20.36 -7.97
C ASN A 140 15.94 20.66 -7.24
N ASP A 141 16.34 19.81 -6.28
CA ASP A 141 17.56 19.98 -5.49
C ASP A 141 18.20 18.63 -5.14
N VAL A 142 19.17 18.25 -5.96
CA VAL A 142 20.15 17.19 -5.75
C VAL A 142 21.52 17.88 -5.69
N ASP A 143 21.86 18.38 -4.50
CA ASP A 143 23.03 19.23 -4.25
C ASP A 143 23.17 20.37 -5.28
N GLY A 144 22.09 21.15 -5.45
CA GLY A 144 22.04 22.29 -6.36
C GLY A 144 21.75 21.97 -7.83
N HIS A 145 21.54 20.70 -8.18
CA HIS A 145 21.19 20.28 -9.54
C HIS A 145 19.74 19.81 -9.63
N SER A 146 19.05 20.18 -10.70
CA SER A 146 17.74 19.58 -11.05
C SER A 146 17.95 18.26 -11.78
N VAL A 147 17.27 17.22 -11.30
CA VAL A 147 17.37 15.85 -11.81
C VAL A 147 15.98 15.25 -11.91
N THR A 148 15.59 14.78 -13.09
CA THR A 148 14.38 13.98 -13.26
C THR A 148 14.75 12.50 -13.25
N ILE A 149 14.12 11.73 -12.38
CA ILE A 149 14.38 10.30 -12.23
C ILE A 149 13.11 9.55 -12.60
N GLY A 150 13.24 8.58 -13.50
CA GLY A 150 12.23 7.60 -13.85
C GLY A 150 12.60 6.23 -13.30
N VAL A 151 11.63 5.57 -12.67
CA VAL A 151 11.75 4.21 -12.15
C VAL A 151 10.61 3.37 -12.75
N THR A 152 10.97 2.20 -13.28
CA THR A 152 10.02 1.19 -13.76
C THR A 152 10.27 -0.10 -12.97
N PRO A 153 9.33 -0.50 -12.09
CA PRO A 153 9.37 -1.79 -11.43
C PRO A 153 9.43 -2.95 -12.43
N LEU A 154 10.23 -3.96 -12.11
CA LEU A 154 10.26 -5.18 -12.90
C LEU A 154 9.33 -6.26 -12.35
N HIS A 155 8.83 -6.15 -11.11
CA HIS A 155 7.94 -7.13 -10.49
C HIS A 155 8.49 -8.56 -10.55
N MET A 156 9.81 -8.72 -10.54
CA MET A 156 10.47 -9.99 -10.79
C MET A 156 10.16 -10.99 -9.68
N SER A 157 10.19 -10.53 -8.43
CA SER A 157 9.89 -11.37 -7.25
C SER A 157 8.45 -11.90 -7.29
N GLU A 158 7.50 -11.07 -7.73
CA GLU A 158 6.09 -11.43 -7.87
C GLU A 158 5.89 -12.40 -9.04
N ALA A 159 6.43 -12.07 -10.22
CA ALA A 159 6.38 -12.91 -11.41
C ALA A 159 6.97 -14.30 -11.16
N LEU A 160 8.13 -14.38 -10.50
CA LEU A 160 8.76 -15.65 -10.13
C LEU A 160 7.87 -16.48 -9.19
N ARG A 161 7.27 -15.84 -8.19
CA ARG A 161 6.34 -16.51 -7.25
C ARG A 161 5.12 -17.06 -7.98
N ASP A 162 4.58 -16.29 -8.91
CA ASP A 162 3.41 -16.69 -9.67
C ASP A 162 3.72 -17.79 -10.69
N PHE A 163 4.86 -17.70 -11.37
CA PHE A 163 5.27 -18.71 -12.34
C PHE A 163 5.60 -20.04 -11.65
N THR A 164 6.25 -20.01 -10.49
CA THR A 164 6.57 -21.23 -9.73
C THR A 164 5.36 -21.90 -9.07
N ARG A 165 4.20 -21.22 -8.97
CA ARG A 165 2.93 -21.87 -8.60
C ARG A 165 2.41 -22.81 -9.71
N ILE A 166 2.86 -22.63 -10.95
CA ILE A 166 2.54 -23.54 -12.05
C ILE A 166 3.31 -24.84 -11.83
N SER A 167 2.57 -25.95 -11.75
CA SER A 167 3.16 -27.26 -11.51
C SER A 167 4.23 -27.61 -12.57
N GLY A 168 5.45 -27.90 -12.11
CA GLY A 168 6.59 -28.25 -12.96
C GLY A 168 7.41 -27.06 -13.47
N ILE A 169 7.08 -25.83 -13.09
CA ILE A 169 7.90 -24.64 -13.35
C ILE A 169 8.82 -24.37 -12.15
N THR A 170 10.11 -24.58 -12.36
CA THR A 170 11.16 -24.33 -11.35
C THR A 170 11.64 -22.89 -11.42
N VAL A 171 12.34 -22.42 -10.37
CA VAL A 171 12.88 -21.04 -10.32
C VAL A 171 13.71 -20.69 -11.57
N PRO A 172 14.63 -21.54 -12.09
CA PRO A 172 15.36 -21.23 -13.32
C PRO A 172 14.46 -21.05 -14.55
N LYS A 173 13.40 -21.85 -14.68
CA LYS A 173 12.43 -21.71 -15.78
C LYS A 173 11.59 -20.45 -15.63
N ALA A 174 11.23 -20.09 -14.40
CA ALA A 174 10.54 -18.85 -14.11
C ALA A 174 11.40 -17.61 -14.42
N VAL A 175 12.71 -17.67 -14.14
CA VAL A 175 13.67 -16.62 -14.54
C VAL A 175 13.74 -16.52 -16.07
N ALA A 176 13.81 -17.65 -16.77
CA ALA A 176 13.84 -17.66 -18.24
C ALA A 176 12.57 -17.04 -18.86
N LEU A 177 11.38 -17.35 -18.30
CA LEU A 177 10.12 -16.71 -18.71
C LEU A 177 10.17 -15.19 -18.48
N PHE A 178 10.68 -14.77 -17.33
CA PHE A 178 10.79 -13.36 -16.98
C PHE A 178 11.76 -12.61 -17.91
N ASP A 179 12.94 -13.18 -18.15
CA ASP A 179 13.97 -12.61 -19.03
C ASP A 179 13.51 -12.58 -20.49
N ALA A 180 12.61 -13.48 -20.90
CA ALA A 180 11.92 -13.44 -22.19
C ALA A 180 10.85 -12.34 -22.31
N GLY A 181 10.63 -11.56 -21.24
CA GLY A 181 9.72 -10.41 -21.23
C GLY A 181 8.33 -10.70 -20.65
N TYR A 182 8.06 -11.92 -20.18
CA TYR A 182 6.80 -12.24 -19.53
C TYR A 182 6.84 -11.79 -18.06
N LYS A 183 6.18 -10.66 -17.77
CA LYS A 183 6.16 -10.05 -16.43
C LYS A 183 4.94 -10.41 -15.58
N SER A 184 3.96 -11.12 -16.13
CA SER A 184 2.74 -11.51 -15.41
C SER A 184 2.07 -12.76 -15.98
N LEU A 185 1.18 -13.39 -15.19
CA LEU A 185 0.39 -14.53 -15.67
C LEU A 185 -0.53 -14.17 -16.84
N GLY A 186 -1.00 -12.92 -16.92
CA GLY A 186 -1.78 -12.42 -18.05
C GLY A 186 -0.97 -12.39 -19.35
N ALA A 187 0.29 -11.93 -19.28
CA ALA A 187 1.20 -11.96 -20.43
C ALA A 187 1.48 -13.40 -20.88
N LEU A 188 1.67 -14.34 -19.95
CA LEU A 188 1.84 -15.76 -20.28
C LEU A 188 0.58 -16.38 -20.90
N ALA A 189 -0.61 -16.00 -20.44
CA ALA A 189 -1.88 -16.53 -20.97
C ALA A 189 -2.16 -16.06 -22.40
N ALA A 190 -1.62 -14.91 -22.79
CA ALA A 190 -1.69 -14.40 -24.16
C ALA A 190 -0.65 -15.01 -25.10
N ALA A 191 0.39 -15.68 -24.56
CA ALA A 191 1.47 -16.26 -25.33
C ALA A 191 1.01 -17.50 -26.12
N THR A 192 1.63 -17.73 -27.28
CA THR A 192 1.42 -18.97 -28.04
C THR A 192 2.33 -20.09 -27.54
N LYS A 193 1.93 -21.34 -27.81
CA LYS A 193 2.77 -22.52 -27.51
C LYS A 193 4.13 -22.44 -28.19
N GLN A 194 4.20 -21.85 -29.39
CA GLN A 194 5.43 -21.72 -30.16
C GLN A 194 6.36 -20.70 -29.50
N GLU A 195 5.85 -19.52 -29.14
CA GLU A 195 6.61 -18.49 -28.42
C GLU A 195 7.22 -19.03 -27.12
N LEU A 196 6.44 -19.75 -26.31
CA LEU A 196 6.93 -20.33 -25.05
C LEU A 196 7.95 -21.46 -25.25
N ALA A 197 7.90 -22.15 -26.39
CA ALA A 197 8.83 -23.24 -26.70
C ALA A 197 10.16 -22.74 -27.28
N GLU A 198 10.22 -21.50 -27.77
CA GLU A 198 11.44 -20.85 -28.27
C GLU A 198 12.30 -20.26 -27.16
N ILE A 199 11.77 -20.15 -25.94
CA ILE A 199 12.50 -19.61 -24.79
C ILE A 199 13.59 -20.59 -24.36
N GLU A 200 14.82 -20.10 -24.31
CA GLU A 200 15.98 -20.87 -23.88
C GLU A 200 15.81 -21.37 -22.44
N GLY A 201 15.90 -22.69 -22.23
CA GLY A 201 15.72 -23.32 -20.92
C GLY A 201 14.31 -23.86 -20.63
N LEU A 202 13.35 -23.64 -21.53
CA LEU A 202 12.03 -24.29 -21.48
C LEU A 202 11.95 -25.46 -22.47
N GLN A 203 11.28 -26.53 -22.07
CA GLN A 203 10.94 -27.64 -22.94
C GLN A 203 9.53 -27.48 -23.51
N GLY A 204 9.24 -28.09 -24.67
CA GLY A 204 7.89 -28.06 -25.25
C GLY A 204 6.79 -28.62 -24.33
N ALA A 205 7.14 -29.50 -23.38
CA ALA A 205 6.23 -29.97 -22.33
C ALA A 205 5.94 -28.90 -21.26
N ASP A 206 6.87 -27.98 -21.01
CA ASP A 206 6.68 -26.85 -20.09
C ASP A 206 5.67 -25.86 -20.66
N ALA A 207 5.77 -25.53 -21.96
CA ALA A 207 4.82 -24.65 -22.65
C ALA A 207 3.37 -25.17 -22.57
N VAL A 208 3.17 -26.49 -22.77
CA VAL A 208 1.85 -27.12 -22.62
C VAL A 208 1.36 -27.02 -21.18
N ARG A 209 2.21 -27.34 -20.20
CA ARG A 209 1.84 -27.24 -18.78
C ARG A 209 1.45 -25.83 -18.35
N ILE A 210 2.15 -24.80 -18.85
CA ILE A 210 1.82 -23.39 -18.58
C ILE A 210 0.45 -23.06 -19.15
N LEU A 211 0.21 -23.35 -20.43
CA LEU A 211 -1.06 -23.05 -21.08
C LEU A 211 -2.23 -23.82 -20.46
N ASP A 212 -2.05 -25.10 -20.14
CA ASP A 212 -3.08 -25.92 -19.49
C ASP A 212 -3.41 -25.41 -18.08
N ALA A 213 -2.39 -25.03 -17.29
CA ALA A 213 -2.59 -24.48 -15.94
C ALA A 213 -3.34 -23.14 -15.98
N LEU A 214 -3.08 -22.31 -16.99
CA LEU A 214 -3.76 -21.03 -17.18
C LEU A 214 -5.17 -21.21 -17.78
N ALA A 215 -5.37 -22.22 -18.62
CA ALA A 215 -6.66 -22.57 -19.22
C ALA A 215 -7.61 -23.27 -18.24
N ALA A 216 -7.10 -24.06 -17.27
CA ALA A 216 -7.90 -24.74 -16.26
C ALA A 216 -8.67 -23.79 -15.33
N LYS A 217 -8.28 -22.50 -15.26
CA LYS A 217 -9.05 -21.44 -14.60
C LYS A 217 -10.26 -20.94 -15.41
N LYS A 218 -10.46 -21.45 -16.63
CA LYS A 218 -11.62 -21.16 -17.49
C LYS A 218 -12.52 -22.39 -17.52
N GLU A 219 -13.42 -22.54 -16.54
CA GLU A 219 -14.39 -23.64 -16.54
C GLU A 219 -15.19 -23.64 -17.85
N VAL A 220 -15.13 -24.74 -18.60
CA VAL A 220 -15.98 -24.94 -19.78
C VAL A 220 -17.38 -25.26 -19.27
N PRO A 221 -18.40 -24.44 -19.55
CA PRO A 221 -19.72 -24.70 -19.03
C PRO A 221 -20.38 -25.88 -19.76
N LEU A 222 -20.97 -26.79 -18.99
CA LEU A 222 -21.85 -27.85 -19.49
C LEU A 222 -23.20 -27.24 -19.88
N SER A 223 -23.95 -27.89 -20.77
CA SER A 223 -25.32 -27.48 -21.10
C SER A 223 -26.32 -28.35 -20.33
N CYS A 224 -27.28 -27.72 -19.65
CA CYS A 224 -28.34 -28.41 -18.93
C CYS A 224 -29.21 -29.21 -19.92
N PRO A 225 -29.36 -30.54 -19.76
CA PRO A 225 -30.15 -31.35 -20.68
C PRO A 225 -31.65 -31.04 -20.66
N THR A 226 -32.14 -30.38 -19.60
CA THR A 226 -33.56 -30.05 -19.43
C THR A 226 -33.93 -28.70 -20.04
N CYS A 227 -33.10 -27.67 -19.87
CA CYS A 227 -33.45 -26.29 -20.30
C CYS A 227 -32.41 -25.63 -21.22
N GLY A 228 -31.32 -26.32 -21.56
CA GLY A 228 -30.25 -25.83 -22.43
C GLY A 228 -29.38 -24.73 -21.82
N ALA A 229 -29.57 -24.39 -20.54
CA ALA A 229 -28.78 -23.35 -19.87
C ALA A 229 -27.32 -23.79 -19.65
N SER A 230 -26.40 -22.84 -19.81
CA SER A 230 -25.00 -22.99 -19.49
C SER A 230 -24.84 -23.12 -17.96
N VAL A 231 -24.26 -24.24 -17.50
CA VAL A 231 -24.04 -24.57 -16.08
C VAL A 231 -22.57 -24.89 -15.85
N SER A 232 -22.03 -24.55 -14.69
CA SER A 232 -20.62 -24.87 -14.37
C SER A 232 -20.41 -26.38 -14.35
N ALA A 233 -19.20 -26.84 -14.71
CA ALA A 233 -18.86 -28.26 -14.71
C ALA A 233 -18.98 -28.93 -13.33
N SER A 234 -18.92 -28.12 -12.26
CA SER A 234 -19.06 -28.49 -10.86
C SER A 234 -20.50 -28.41 -10.32
N ALA A 235 -21.44 -27.81 -11.07
CA ALA A 235 -22.82 -27.65 -10.62
C ALA A 235 -23.58 -28.98 -10.64
N ARG A 236 -24.12 -29.39 -9.48
CA ARG A 236 -24.99 -30.57 -9.37
C ARG A 236 -26.45 -30.28 -9.74
N ARG A 237 -26.87 -29.00 -9.72
CA ARG A 237 -28.21 -28.53 -10.13
C ARG A 237 -28.08 -27.33 -11.07
N CYS A 238 -29.02 -27.21 -11.99
CA CYS A 238 -29.09 -26.07 -12.89
C CYS A 238 -29.58 -24.83 -12.16
N SER A 239 -28.86 -23.71 -12.28
CA SER A 239 -29.25 -22.41 -11.71
C SER A 239 -30.50 -21.80 -12.34
N ARG A 240 -30.90 -22.28 -13.54
CA ARG A 240 -32.09 -21.77 -14.25
C ARG A 240 -33.36 -22.55 -13.96
N CYS A 241 -33.30 -23.88 -13.90
CA CYS A 241 -34.49 -24.72 -13.74
C CYS A 241 -34.52 -25.54 -12.43
N GLY A 242 -33.38 -25.72 -11.75
CA GLY A 242 -33.30 -26.49 -10.51
C GLY A 242 -33.01 -28.00 -10.68
N GLU A 243 -33.18 -28.53 -11.89
CA GLU A 243 -32.96 -29.94 -12.19
C GLU A 243 -31.50 -30.37 -12.07
N PRO A 244 -31.26 -31.65 -11.69
CA PRO A 244 -29.92 -32.18 -11.59
C PRO A 244 -29.23 -32.22 -12.95
N VAL A 245 -27.99 -31.73 -12.99
CA VAL A 245 -27.19 -31.62 -14.23
C VAL A 245 -26.74 -33.01 -14.72
N THR A 246 -26.72 -33.99 -13.82
CA THR A 246 -26.41 -35.40 -14.10
C THR A 246 -27.58 -36.29 -13.69
N THR A 247 -27.80 -37.38 -14.43
CA THR A 247 -28.81 -38.41 -14.12
C THR A 247 -28.21 -39.63 -13.42
N LYS A 248 -26.88 -39.66 -13.22
CA LYS A 248 -26.18 -40.82 -12.67
C LYS A 248 -26.05 -40.74 -11.15
N THR A 249 -26.50 -41.78 -10.47
CA THR A 249 -26.28 -42.02 -9.05
C THR A 249 -24.79 -42.24 -8.77
N THR A 250 -24.24 -41.58 -7.75
CA THR A 250 -22.81 -41.69 -7.40
C THR A 250 -22.63 -42.40 -6.06
N PRO A 251 -21.67 -43.33 -5.90
CA PRO A 251 -21.41 -43.95 -4.61
C PRO A 251 -20.70 -42.97 -3.66
N CYS A 252 -21.10 -42.97 -2.39
CA CYS A 252 -20.52 -42.09 -1.38
C CYS A 252 -19.05 -42.46 -1.07
N PRO A 253 -18.09 -41.52 -1.13
CA PRO A 253 -16.70 -41.82 -0.80
C PRO A 253 -16.49 -42.30 0.65
N ARG A 254 -17.36 -41.86 1.57
CA ARG A 254 -17.23 -42.16 3.00
C ARG A 254 -17.90 -43.46 3.42
N CYS A 255 -19.14 -43.70 2.98
CA CYS A 255 -19.94 -44.85 3.42
C CYS A 255 -20.35 -45.80 2.30
N LYS A 256 -19.96 -45.51 1.05
CA LYS A 256 -20.31 -46.26 -0.17
C LYS A 256 -21.80 -46.32 -0.52
N ALA A 257 -22.67 -45.70 0.28
CA ALA A 257 -24.10 -45.60 -0.02
C ALA A 257 -24.36 -44.82 -1.33
N ALA A 258 -25.41 -45.20 -2.04
CA ALA A 258 -25.81 -44.55 -3.28
C ALA A 258 -26.34 -43.13 -3.00
N ILE A 259 -25.79 -42.13 -3.68
CA ILE A 259 -26.20 -40.73 -3.59
C ILE A 259 -27.06 -40.39 -4.80
N PRO A 260 -28.32 -39.96 -4.57
CA PRO A 260 -29.21 -39.55 -5.64
C PRO A 260 -28.63 -38.39 -6.48
N PRO A 261 -28.91 -38.33 -7.78
CA PRO A 261 -28.49 -37.20 -8.63
C PRO A 261 -29.00 -35.86 -8.09
N GLY A 262 -28.13 -34.85 -8.03
CA GLY A 262 -28.44 -33.53 -7.47
C GLY A 262 -28.30 -33.38 -5.95
N ALA A 263 -28.03 -34.45 -5.19
CA ALA A 263 -27.84 -34.34 -3.74
C ALA A 263 -26.44 -33.79 -3.39
N ASP A 264 -26.41 -32.75 -2.55
CA ASP A 264 -25.17 -32.08 -2.12
C ASP A 264 -24.51 -32.76 -0.91
N LYS A 265 -25.26 -33.63 -0.22
CA LYS A 265 -24.79 -34.44 0.90
C LYS A 265 -25.31 -35.87 0.80
N CYS A 266 -24.52 -36.81 1.30
CA CYS A 266 -24.92 -38.20 1.43
C CYS A 266 -26.04 -38.30 2.49
N PRO A 267 -27.20 -38.88 2.15
CA PRO A 267 -28.31 -39.01 3.09
C PRO A 267 -28.03 -39.99 4.24
N VAL A 268 -27.02 -40.86 4.09
CA VAL A 268 -26.69 -41.89 5.09
C VAL A 268 -25.68 -41.40 6.12
N CYS A 269 -24.58 -40.78 5.68
CA CYS A 269 -23.47 -40.41 6.59
C CYS A 269 -23.20 -38.89 6.66
N GLY A 270 -24.02 -38.09 5.97
CA GLY A 270 -23.86 -36.64 5.93
C GLY A 270 -22.64 -36.14 5.14
N PHE A 271 -21.91 -37.02 4.45
CA PHE A 271 -20.73 -36.64 3.67
C PHE A 271 -21.11 -35.69 2.52
N VAL A 272 -20.56 -34.47 2.53
CA VAL A 272 -20.82 -33.42 1.54
C VAL A 272 -20.00 -33.70 0.28
N LEU A 273 -20.64 -33.62 -0.89
CA LEU A 273 -20.10 -34.07 -2.19
C LEU A 273 -19.73 -32.94 -3.14
N SER A 274 -20.09 -31.71 -2.77
CA SER A 274 -19.75 -30.51 -3.49
C SER A 274 -19.14 -29.52 -2.51
N THR A 275 -17.86 -29.22 -2.71
CA THR A 275 -17.16 -28.10 -2.07
C THR A 275 -17.31 -26.88 -2.98
N ALA A 276 -18.50 -26.28 -2.97
CA ALA A 276 -18.53 -24.82 -3.08
C ALA A 276 -17.97 -24.31 -1.75
N ALA A 277 -16.82 -23.64 -1.82
CA ALA A 277 -15.94 -23.37 -0.71
C ALA A 277 -16.65 -22.76 0.51
N VAL A 278 -16.78 -23.52 1.59
CA VAL A 278 -16.59 -23.04 2.96
C VAL A 278 -16.02 -24.19 3.78
N GLY A 279 -14.74 -24.11 4.11
CA GLY A 279 -14.13 -24.91 5.16
C GLY A 279 -13.38 -23.96 6.07
N SER A 280 -13.89 -23.75 7.29
CA SER A 280 -13.16 -23.05 8.34
C SER A 280 -11.85 -23.79 8.63
N PRO A 281 -10.73 -23.09 8.89
CA PRO A 281 -9.45 -23.72 9.12
C PRO A 281 -9.51 -24.63 10.36
N SER A 282 -8.86 -25.79 10.30
CA SER A 282 -8.83 -26.79 11.38
C SER A 282 -8.04 -26.35 12.62
N ARG A 283 -7.24 -25.27 12.49
CA ARG A 283 -6.58 -24.57 13.57
C ARG A 283 -6.69 -23.06 13.37
N ILE A 284 -6.88 -22.33 14.46
CA ILE A 284 -6.94 -20.87 14.49
C ILE A 284 -5.81 -20.35 15.39
N ALA A 285 -5.31 -19.14 15.12
CA ALA A 285 -4.35 -18.50 16.00
C ALA A 285 -5.08 -17.98 17.26
N CYS A 286 -4.49 -18.23 18.43
CA CYS A 286 -4.98 -17.69 19.69
C CYS A 286 -5.07 -16.16 19.63
N ILE A 287 -6.22 -15.58 20.00
CA ILE A 287 -6.45 -14.13 19.97
C ILE A 287 -5.51 -13.32 20.89
N ALA A 288 -4.90 -13.98 21.89
CA ALA A 288 -4.04 -13.33 22.87
C ALA A 288 -2.54 -13.54 22.60
N CYS A 289 -2.13 -14.73 22.15
CA CYS A 289 -0.71 -15.09 22.04
C CYS A 289 -0.28 -15.60 20.66
N GLY A 290 -1.21 -15.76 19.71
CA GLY A 290 -0.90 -16.16 18.32
C GLY A 290 -0.62 -17.66 18.11
N GLU A 291 -0.61 -18.49 19.16
CA GLU A 291 -0.36 -19.93 19.05
C GLU A 291 -1.49 -20.66 18.29
N LEU A 292 -1.15 -21.63 17.44
CA LEU A 292 -2.13 -22.37 16.64
C LEU A 292 -2.90 -23.40 17.49
N ILE A 293 -4.13 -23.06 17.86
CA ILE A 293 -5.03 -23.89 18.66
C ILE A 293 -6.09 -24.58 17.78
N PRO A 294 -6.65 -25.74 18.21
CA PRO A 294 -7.77 -26.36 17.51
C PRO A 294 -8.95 -25.38 17.35
N ALA A 295 -9.52 -25.30 16.14
CA ALA A 295 -10.67 -24.44 15.89
C ALA A 295 -11.85 -24.84 16.78
N GLY A 296 -12.42 -23.87 17.51
CA GLY A 296 -13.49 -24.09 18.49
C GLY A 296 -13.03 -24.35 19.93
N SER A 297 -11.73 -24.27 20.22
CA SER A 297 -11.25 -24.25 21.62
C SER A 297 -11.85 -23.07 22.36
N THR A 298 -12.35 -23.26 23.59
CA THR A 298 -12.89 -22.17 24.42
C THR A 298 -11.81 -21.36 25.10
N ASP A 299 -10.64 -21.96 25.33
CA ASP A 299 -9.49 -21.37 26.00
C ASP A 299 -8.21 -21.84 25.31
N CYS A 300 -7.19 -20.98 25.29
CA CYS A 300 -5.89 -21.31 24.73
C CYS A 300 -5.13 -22.24 25.68
N PRO A 301 -4.68 -23.43 25.25
CA PRO A 301 -3.90 -24.34 26.10
C PRO A 301 -2.54 -23.77 26.53
N SER A 302 -1.98 -22.84 25.75
CA SER A 302 -0.65 -22.26 26.00
C SER A 302 -0.69 -21.05 26.94
N CYS A 303 -1.70 -20.18 26.84
CA CYS A 303 -1.75 -18.95 27.64
C CYS A 303 -2.99 -18.81 28.52
N GLY A 304 -3.94 -19.74 28.45
CA GLY A 304 -5.17 -19.73 29.26
C GLY A 304 -6.20 -18.67 28.87
N ALA A 305 -5.98 -17.90 27.80
CA ALA A 305 -6.92 -16.86 27.38
C ALA A 305 -8.18 -17.47 26.72
N PRO A 306 -9.39 -16.97 27.04
CA PRO A 306 -10.62 -17.42 26.40
C PRO A 306 -10.66 -17.02 24.92
N GLN A 307 -11.23 -17.88 24.09
CA GLN A 307 -11.21 -17.84 22.63
C GLN A 307 -12.63 -17.72 22.02
N ALA A 308 -13.64 -17.58 22.88
CA ALA A 308 -15.02 -17.38 22.47
C ALA A 308 -15.21 -15.97 21.88
N GLY A 309 -15.25 -15.88 20.54
CA GLY A 309 -15.89 -14.78 19.85
C GLY A 309 -17.39 -14.78 20.12
N ALA A 310 -17.94 -13.61 20.44
CA ALA A 310 -19.37 -13.39 20.62
C ALA A 310 -20.15 -13.84 19.37
N ALA A 311 -20.82 -14.98 19.45
CA ALA A 311 -21.78 -15.41 18.45
C ALA A 311 -23.09 -14.62 18.62
N SER A 312 -23.34 -13.72 17.66
CA SER A 312 -24.64 -13.31 17.11
C SER A 312 -25.86 -13.30 18.05
N ALA A 313 -26.25 -12.10 18.50
CA ALA A 313 -27.60 -11.78 18.98
C ALA A 313 -28.48 -11.21 17.83
N PRO A 314 -29.82 -11.31 17.91
CA PRO A 314 -30.69 -11.53 16.76
C PRO A 314 -31.03 -10.26 15.98
N ALA A 315 -31.18 -10.44 14.66
CA ALA A 315 -31.78 -9.47 13.76
C ALA A 315 -33.19 -9.09 14.24
N ARG A 316 -33.35 -7.85 14.70
CA ARG A 316 -34.65 -7.22 14.90
C ARG A 316 -35.15 -6.77 13.54
N THR A 317 -36.34 -7.23 13.18
CA THR A 317 -37.15 -6.75 12.05
C THR A 317 -37.31 -5.23 12.15
N ALA A 318 -36.74 -4.50 11.19
CA ALA A 318 -37.07 -3.10 10.98
C ALA A 318 -38.38 -3.03 10.20
N SER A 319 -39.40 -2.44 10.81
CA SER A 319 -40.63 -1.99 10.16
C SER A 319 -40.30 -0.90 9.13
N GLU A 320 -40.91 -0.99 7.95
CA GLU A 320 -40.72 -0.08 6.81
C GLU A 320 -41.28 1.35 7.00
N ASP A 321 -41.53 1.82 8.23
CA ASP A 321 -42.05 3.18 8.48
C ASP A 321 -41.51 3.84 9.77
N GLU A 322 -40.38 3.35 10.30
CA GLU A 322 -39.73 3.95 11.48
C GLU A 322 -38.32 4.45 11.12
N PRO A 323 -37.92 5.69 11.51
CA PRO A 323 -36.67 6.29 11.05
C PRO A 323 -35.46 5.42 11.41
N PRO A 324 -34.51 5.22 10.47
CA PRO A 324 -33.35 4.36 10.69
C PRO A 324 -32.55 4.83 11.91
N PRO A 325 -31.83 3.92 12.57
CA PRO A 325 -31.12 4.23 13.81
C PRO A 325 -30.23 5.46 13.60
N LEU A 326 -30.47 6.51 14.40
CA LEU A 326 -29.73 7.77 14.29
C LEU A 326 -28.23 7.49 14.14
N LEU A 327 -27.64 8.07 13.10
CA LEU A 327 -26.19 8.10 12.93
C LEU A 327 -25.60 8.67 14.22
N LYS A 328 -24.86 7.82 14.93
CA LYS A 328 -24.25 8.14 16.20
C LYS A 328 -23.14 9.15 15.96
N ASP A 329 -23.04 10.10 16.88
CA ASP A 329 -21.92 11.03 16.90
C ASP A 329 -20.60 10.26 17.09
N SER A 330 -19.50 10.88 16.67
CA SER A 330 -18.16 10.32 16.79
C SER A 330 -18.01 8.95 16.12
N SER A 331 -18.79 8.67 15.07
CA SER A 331 -18.84 7.36 14.42
C SER A 331 -18.64 7.45 12.90
N SER A 332 -17.99 6.43 12.35
CA SER A 332 -17.82 6.23 10.91
C SER A 332 -18.64 5.06 10.38
N TYR A 333 -19.15 5.21 9.16
CA TYR A 333 -20.04 4.26 8.50
C TYR A 333 -19.54 3.98 7.08
N LEU A 334 -19.38 2.71 6.73
CA LEU A 334 -19.16 2.25 5.37
C LEU A 334 -20.49 1.80 4.77
N VAL A 335 -20.87 2.36 3.63
CA VAL A 335 -22.07 2.00 2.88
C VAL A 335 -21.63 1.24 1.64
N GLU A 336 -21.98 -0.04 1.60
CA GLU A 336 -21.69 -0.93 0.48
C GLU A 336 -22.82 -0.89 -0.54
N GLU A 337 -22.58 -0.20 -1.66
CA GLU A 337 -23.59 0.06 -2.67
C GLU A 337 -22.96 0.24 -4.06
N ALA A 338 -23.70 -0.15 -5.11
CA ALA A 338 -23.20 -0.02 -6.49
C ALA A 338 -23.25 1.43 -7.00
N ALA A 339 -24.22 2.20 -6.51
CA ALA A 339 -24.39 3.63 -6.74
C ALA A 339 -24.69 4.28 -5.38
N PRO A 340 -24.26 5.52 -5.12
CA PRO A 340 -24.21 6.12 -3.77
C PRO A 340 -25.57 6.53 -3.18
N ASP A 341 -26.68 5.87 -3.56
CA ASP A 341 -28.04 6.29 -3.26
C ASP A 341 -28.36 6.30 -1.76
N GLU A 342 -27.93 5.27 -1.04
CA GLU A 342 -28.17 5.12 0.40
C GLU A 342 -27.25 6.05 1.21
N ALA A 343 -25.98 6.21 0.81
CA ALA A 343 -25.10 7.18 1.47
C ALA A 343 -25.63 8.62 1.35
N TYR A 344 -26.14 9.02 0.17
CA TYR A 344 -26.79 10.33 0.00
C TYR A 344 -28.08 10.45 0.83
N ARG A 345 -28.88 9.39 0.96
CA ARG A 345 -30.08 9.37 1.80
C ARG A 345 -29.73 9.58 3.28
N LEU A 346 -28.77 8.81 3.81
CA LEU A 346 -28.29 8.92 5.19
C LEU A 346 -27.71 10.31 5.47
N PHE A 347 -26.98 10.87 4.51
CA PHE A 347 -26.44 12.22 4.58
C PHE A 347 -27.55 13.29 4.68
N GLN A 348 -28.63 13.16 3.89
CA GLN A 348 -29.78 14.06 3.98
C GLN A 348 -30.53 13.95 5.32
N ILE A 349 -30.65 12.75 5.88
CA ILE A 349 -31.28 12.54 7.18
C ILE A 349 -30.46 13.25 8.27
N ALA A 350 -29.13 13.13 8.24
CA ALA A 350 -28.24 13.83 9.17
C ALA A 350 -28.36 15.36 9.06
N GLN A 351 -28.45 15.89 7.83
CA GLN A 351 -28.65 17.33 7.61
C GLN A 351 -30.00 17.81 8.16
N LYS A 352 -31.09 17.08 7.90
CA LYS A 352 -32.42 17.41 8.42
C LYS A 352 -32.48 17.32 9.95
N ALA A 353 -31.63 16.51 10.56
CA ALA A 353 -31.45 16.45 12.01
C ALA A 353 -30.61 17.63 12.58
N GLY A 354 -30.22 18.59 11.73
CA GLY A 354 -29.54 19.83 12.14
C GLY A 354 -28.01 19.77 12.08
N LYS A 355 -27.40 18.72 11.50
CA LYS A 355 -25.95 18.64 11.36
C LYS A 355 -25.50 19.34 10.07
N PRO A 356 -24.55 20.30 10.12
CA PRO A 356 -23.94 20.85 8.91
C PRO A 356 -23.27 19.74 8.11
N GLY A 357 -23.39 19.78 6.78
CA GLY A 357 -22.88 18.73 5.90
C GLY A 357 -21.69 19.19 5.06
N MET A 358 -20.73 18.30 4.79
CA MET A 358 -19.75 18.46 3.72
C MET A 358 -19.75 17.21 2.83
N ALA A 359 -19.73 17.42 1.51
CA ALA A 359 -19.70 16.32 0.54
C ALA A 359 -18.39 16.33 -0.25
N ILE A 360 -17.72 15.19 -0.31
CA ILE A 360 -16.53 14.93 -1.13
C ILE A 360 -16.97 13.93 -2.20
N THR A 361 -16.96 14.34 -3.46
CA THR A 361 -17.56 13.53 -4.53
C THR A 361 -16.93 13.82 -5.88
N ARG A 362 -16.98 12.83 -6.77
CA ARG A 362 -16.68 12.97 -8.20
C ARG A 362 -17.83 13.59 -9.01
N ILE A 363 -19.04 13.62 -8.45
CA ILE A 363 -20.22 14.19 -9.11
C ILE A 363 -20.07 15.71 -9.18
N PHE A 364 -20.39 16.29 -10.34
CA PHE A 364 -20.31 17.73 -10.54
C PHE A 364 -21.15 18.50 -9.50
N PRO A 365 -20.62 19.55 -8.82
CA PRO A 365 -21.27 20.17 -7.66
C PRO A 365 -22.72 20.62 -7.87
N GLN A 366 -23.08 21.11 -9.06
CA GLN A 366 -24.45 21.54 -9.36
C GLN A 366 -25.45 20.38 -9.26
N LYS A 367 -25.07 19.19 -9.77
CA LYS A 367 -25.91 17.98 -9.67
C LYS A 367 -26.06 17.49 -8.24
N VAL A 368 -25.01 17.64 -7.43
CA VAL A 368 -25.05 17.29 -6.00
C VAL A 368 -26.02 18.21 -5.26
N ARG A 369 -25.98 19.52 -5.52
CA ARG A 369 -26.94 20.47 -4.93
C ARG A 369 -28.37 20.15 -5.33
N GLU A 370 -28.64 19.86 -6.60
CA GLU A 370 -29.96 19.43 -7.09
C GLU A 370 -30.43 18.16 -6.36
N ARG A 371 -29.56 17.15 -6.22
CA ARG A 371 -29.84 15.90 -5.53
C ARG A 371 -30.16 16.07 -4.05
N LEU A 372 -29.52 17.04 -3.40
CA LEU A 372 -29.69 17.38 -1.99
C LEU A 372 -30.77 18.47 -1.76
N GLY A 373 -31.62 18.75 -2.76
CA GLY A 373 -32.74 19.67 -2.62
C GLY A 373 -32.35 21.15 -2.53
N GLY A 374 -31.21 21.54 -3.10
CA GLY A 374 -30.72 22.93 -3.12
C GLY A 374 -30.00 23.38 -1.85
N SER A 375 -29.62 22.43 -0.99
CA SER A 375 -28.89 22.72 0.25
C SER A 375 -27.55 23.41 -0.02
N ASP A 376 -27.30 24.55 0.63
CA ASP A 376 -26.04 25.27 0.55
C ASP A 376 -25.03 24.65 1.52
N LEU A 377 -24.12 23.84 0.99
CA LEU A 377 -23.12 23.11 1.76
C LEU A 377 -21.77 23.08 1.05
N PRO A 378 -20.66 23.00 1.80
CA PRO A 378 -19.33 22.81 1.23
C PRO A 378 -19.24 21.50 0.41
N ILE A 379 -18.96 21.63 -0.88
CA ILE A 379 -18.77 20.48 -1.78
C ILE A 379 -17.32 20.51 -2.28
N LEU A 380 -16.56 19.47 -1.92
CA LEU A 380 -15.21 19.25 -2.40
C LEU A 380 -15.25 18.36 -3.65
N TRP A 381 -15.03 18.95 -4.83
CA TRP A 381 -15.14 18.22 -6.08
C TRP A 381 -13.82 17.50 -6.43
N LEU A 382 -13.85 16.17 -6.48
CA LEU A 382 -12.71 15.35 -6.90
C LEU A 382 -12.54 15.44 -8.42
N SER A 383 -11.62 16.30 -8.87
CA SER A 383 -11.42 16.60 -10.29
C SER A 383 -10.00 17.05 -10.58
N ASN A 384 -9.51 16.70 -11.77
CA ASN A 384 -8.22 17.19 -12.27
C ASN A 384 -8.30 18.61 -12.86
N VAL A 385 -9.52 19.16 -12.97
CA VAL A 385 -9.77 20.50 -13.52
C VAL A 385 -9.62 21.52 -12.38
N GLY A 386 -8.44 22.13 -12.24
CA GLY A 386 -8.02 22.96 -11.11
C GLY A 386 -8.81 24.27 -10.92
N LYS A 387 -10.08 24.17 -10.52
CA LYS A 387 -10.94 25.26 -10.05
C LYS A 387 -10.81 25.45 -8.52
N GLU A 388 -11.25 26.59 -7.99
CA GLU A 388 -11.11 26.97 -6.57
C GLU A 388 -11.69 25.91 -5.59
N ASP A 389 -12.82 25.27 -5.93
CA ASP A 389 -13.48 24.25 -5.08
C ASP A 389 -13.21 22.80 -5.54
N SER A 390 -12.05 22.57 -6.17
CA SER A 390 -11.64 21.24 -6.63
C SER A 390 -10.36 20.75 -5.96
N VAL A 391 -10.29 19.44 -5.79
CA VAL A 391 -9.10 18.72 -5.30
C VAL A 391 -8.79 17.62 -6.29
N ARG A 392 -7.52 17.53 -6.69
CA ARG A 392 -7.09 16.41 -7.54
C ARG A 392 -7.14 15.14 -6.70
N PRO A 393 -7.55 14.00 -7.26
CA PRO A 393 -7.63 12.75 -6.50
C PRO A 393 -6.32 12.33 -5.83
N LYS A 394 -5.17 12.78 -6.35
CA LYS A 394 -3.84 12.53 -5.80
C LYS A 394 -3.45 13.45 -4.64
N ASP A 395 -4.12 14.59 -4.49
CA ASP A 395 -3.80 15.60 -3.48
C ASP A 395 -4.52 15.27 -2.15
N LEU A 396 -4.22 14.09 -1.59
CA LEU A 396 -4.88 13.56 -0.38
C LEU A 396 -4.64 14.47 0.85
N GLU A 397 -3.50 15.17 0.89
CA GLU A 397 -3.21 16.17 1.93
C GLU A 397 -4.21 17.33 1.91
N LYS A 398 -4.54 17.87 0.72
CA LYS A 398 -5.52 18.94 0.58
C LYS A 398 -6.93 18.48 0.98
N LEU A 399 -7.27 17.23 0.67
CA LEU A 399 -8.52 16.61 1.10
C LEU A 399 -8.58 16.48 2.64
N SER A 400 -7.54 15.92 3.25
CA SER A 400 -7.43 15.78 4.70
C SER A 400 -7.55 17.12 5.41
N LEU A 401 -6.85 18.15 4.91
CA LEU A 401 -6.89 19.50 5.48
C LEU A 401 -8.28 20.12 5.38
N ALA A 402 -8.98 19.95 4.26
CA ALA A 402 -10.34 20.46 4.09
C ALA A 402 -11.32 19.80 5.09
N VAL A 403 -11.18 18.48 5.28
CA VAL A 403 -11.96 17.72 6.28
C VAL A 403 -11.68 18.20 7.70
N GLU A 404 -10.41 18.34 8.06
CA GLU A 404 -9.99 18.82 9.39
C GLU A 404 -10.54 20.22 9.68
N GLN A 405 -10.41 21.15 8.71
CA GLN A 405 -10.92 22.51 8.84
C GLN A 405 -12.44 22.55 9.00
N PHE A 406 -13.17 21.68 8.31
CA PHE A 406 -14.62 21.56 8.45
C PHE A 406 -15.00 21.03 9.85
N LEU A 407 -14.43 19.90 10.27
CA LEU A 407 -14.76 19.27 11.55
C LEU A 407 -14.37 20.12 12.77
N THR A 408 -13.29 20.89 12.67
CA THR A 408 -12.84 21.78 13.75
C THR A 408 -13.82 22.95 13.96
N ARG A 409 -14.47 23.40 12.88
CA ARG A 409 -15.42 24.53 12.92
C ARG A 409 -16.84 24.07 13.22
N GLU A 410 -17.23 22.94 12.64
CA GLU A 410 -18.60 22.47 12.56
C GLU A 410 -18.68 21.04 13.07
N LYS A 411 -19.65 20.75 13.95
CA LYS A 411 -19.97 19.39 14.38
C LYS A 411 -20.84 18.70 13.31
N GLY A 412 -20.21 18.44 12.17
CA GLY A 412 -20.89 18.10 10.94
C GLY A 412 -20.88 16.63 10.55
N VAL A 413 -21.64 16.33 9.50
CA VAL A 413 -21.61 15.06 8.77
C VAL A 413 -20.75 15.23 7.52
N ILE A 414 -19.86 14.29 7.25
CA ILE A 414 -19.05 14.22 6.04
C ILE A 414 -19.51 13.03 5.22
N LEU A 415 -19.74 13.27 3.93
CA LEU A 415 -19.95 12.23 2.94
C LEU A 415 -18.73 12.15 2.02
N LEU A 416 -18.09 10.99 1.96
CA LEU A 416 -17.13 10.62 0.93
C LEU A 416 -17.79 9.64 -0.03
N ASP A 417 -18.12 10.13 -1.21
CA ASP A 417 -18.73 9.39 -2.30
C ASP A 417 -17.64 8.90 -3.26
N ALA A 418 -17.67 7.59 -3.55
CA ALA A 418 -16.77 6.88 -4.44
C ALA A 418 -15.31 6.80 -3.96
N ILE A 419 -15.07 6.12 -2.83
CA ILE A 419 -13.70 5.83 -2.37
C ILE A 419 -12.89 5.07 -3.43
N GLU A 420 -13.54 4.27 -4.29
CA GLU A 420 -12.90 3.59 -5.41
C GLU A 420 -12.22 4.57 -6.39
N TYR A 421 -12.71 5.81 -6.50
CA TYR A 421 -12.05 6.81 -7.33
C TYR A 421 -10.73 7.28 -6.71
N LEU A 422 -10.63 7.36 -5.38
CA LEU A 422 -9.36 7.63 -4.71
C LEU A 422 -8.40 6.44 -4.84
N VAL A 423 -8.90 5.21 -4.69
CA VAL A 423 -8.09 3.97 -4.80
C VAL A 423 -7.60 3.73 -6.24
N THR A 424 -8.38 4.10 -7.26
CA THR A 424 -7.92 3.98 -8.65
C THR A 424 -6.83 4.98 -9.02
N ASN A 425 -6.67 6.07 -8.26
CA ASN A 425 -5.67 7.11 -8.51
C ASN A 425 -4.48 7.07 -7.52
N ASN A 426 -4.59 6.31 -6.44
CA ASN A 426 -3.62 6.26 -5.33
C ASN A 426 -3.48 4.82 -4.81
N ASN A 427 -2.37 4.50 -4.14
CA ASN A 427 -2.27 3.23 -3.43
C ASN A 427 -3.38 3.09 -2.37
N PHE A 428 -4.05 1.93 -2.32
CA PHE A 428 -5.09 1.62 -1.35
C PHE A 428 -4.66 1.89 0.10
N ILE A 429 -3.44 1.53 0.49
CA ILE A 429 -2.95 1.75 1.86
C ILE A 429 -2.89 3.25 2.20
N THR A 430 -2.55 4.11 1.23
CA THR A 430 -2.55 5.56 1.43
C THR A 430 -3.97 6.09 1.61
N VAL A 431 -4.93 5.56 0.84
CA VAL A 431 -6.35 5.88 1.01
C VAL A 431 -6.87 5.36 2.36
N LEU A 432 -6.47 4.16 2.77
CA LEU A 432 -6.83 3.59 4.07
C LEU A 432 -6.32 4.46 5.22
N ARG A 433 -5.06 4.94 5.14
CA ARG A 433 -4.51 5.91 6.12
C ARG A 433 -5.26 7.23 6.13
N LEU A 434 -5.74 7.70 4.98
CA LEU A 434 -6.60 8.88 4.91
C LEU A 434 -7.94 8.62 5.62
N ILE A 435 -8.57 7.46 5.39
CA ILE A 435 -9.82 7.07 6.08
C ILE A 435 -9.61 6.97 7.59
N GLN A 436 -8.51 6.35 8.04
CA GLN A 436 -8.10 6.28 9.44
C GLN A 436 -7.95 7.68 10.05
N SER A 437 -7.21 8.56 9.37
CA SER A 437 -7.02 9.95 9.81
C SER A 437 -8.35 10.71 9.93
N ILE A 438 -9.24 10.59 8.93
CA ILE A 438 -10.55 11.25 8.95
C ILE A 438 -11.42 10.67 10.08
N ARG A 439 -11.42 9.35 10.28
CA ARG A 439 -12.14 8.71 11.39
C ARG A 439 -11.68 9.25 12.74
N ASP A 440 -10.38 9.37 12.96
CA ASP A 440 -9.83 9.91 14.20
C ASP A 440 -10.29 11.35 14.42
N GLN A 441 -10.28 12.18 13.37
CA GLN A 441 -10.81 13.56 13.43
C GLN A 441 -12.32 13.60 13.73
N VAL A 442 -13.09 12.67 13.16
CA VAL A 442 -14.53 12.55 13.37
C VAL A 442 -14.83 12.15 14.82
N ALA A 443 -14.04 11.22 15.37
CA ALA A 443 -14.15 10.78 16.75
C ALA A 443 -13.82 11.91 17.74
N ILE A 444 -12.82 12.74 17.45
CA ILE A 444 -12.43 13.88 18.29
C ILE A 444 -13.47 15.01 18.26
N ASN A 445 -14.00 15.32 17.07
CA ASN A 445 -14.85 16.50 16.86
C ASN A 445 -16.36 16.22 16.94
N ASN A 446 -16.75 15.03 17.40
CA ASN A 446 -18.16 14.62 17.53
C ASN A 446 -18.93 14.68 16.19
N GLY A 447 -18.22 14.41 15.10
CA GLY A 447 -18.75 14.40 13.74
C GLY A 447 -19.38 13.05 13.36
N VAL A 448 -19.83 12.94 12.11
CA VAL A 448 -20.24 11.67 11.49
C VAL A 448 -19.57 11.51 10.15
N PHE A 449 -19.02 10.33 9.87
CA PHE A 449 -18.39 10.06 8.57
C PHE A 449 -19.12 8.96 7.82
N LEU A 450 -19.58 9.26 6.61
CA LEU A 450 -20.21 8.34 5.69
C LEU A 450 -19.27 8.10 4.50
N VAL A 451 -18.92 6.85 4.24
CA VAL A 451 -18.08 6.44 3.12
C VAL A 451 -18.88 5.50 2.24
N SER A 452 -19.08 5.85 0.98
CA SER A 452 -19.70 4.96 -0.01
C SER A 452 -18.62 4.18 -0.76
N VAL A 453 -18.81 2.87 -0.89
CA VAL A 453 -17.93 1.97 -1.65
C VAL A 453 -18.73 0.99 -2.48
N ASN A 454 -18.28 0.78 -3.72
CA ASN A 454 -18.75 -0.34 -4.52
C ASN A 454 -17.93 -1.60 -4.17
N PRO A 455 -18.51 -2.66 -3.56
CA PRO A 455 -17.78 -3.86 -3.16
C PRO A 455 -17.11 -4.60 -4.33
N SER A 456 -17.62 -4.43 -5.55
CA SER A 456 -17.05 -5.05 -6.75
C SER A 456 -15.84 -4.29 -7.32
N ALA A 457 -15.57 -3.07 -6.84
CA ALA A 457 -14.49 -2.22 -7.32
C ALA A 457 -13.17 -2.40 -6.53
N LEU A 458 -13.21 -3.07 -5.38
CA LEU A 458 -12.05 -3.37 -4.54
C LEU A 458 -11.81 -4.88 -4.46
N ASP A 459 -10.57 -5.29 -4.20
CA ASP A 459 -10.33 -6.70 -3.91
C ASP A 459 -10.88 -7.10 -2.52
N PRO A 460 -11.22 -8.38 -2.28
CA PRO A 460 -11.83 -8.80 -1.02
C PRO A 460 -11.00 -8.52 0.22
N HIS A 461 -9.66 -8.49 0.09
CA HIS A 461 -8.77 -8.17 1.21
C HIS A 461 -8.81 -6.68 1.53
N GLN A 462 -8.76 -5.82 0.51
CA GLN A 462 -8.94 -4.37 0.64
C GLN A 462 -10.29 -4.02 1.27
N LEU A 463 -11.37 -4.63 0.81
CA LEU A 463 -12.70 -4.40 1.38
C LEU A 463 -12.74 -4.80 2.87
N THR A 464 -12.20 -5.98 3.21
CA THR A 464 -12.10 -6.43 4.62
C THR A 464 -11.28 -5.46 5.48
N LEU A 465 -10.18 -4.93 4.96
CA LEU A 465 -9.38 -3.92 5.68
C LEU A 465 -10.21 -2.65 5.91
N LEU A 466 -10.92 -2.16 4.89
CA LEU A 466 -11.75 -0.96 4.99
C LEU A 466 -12.94 -1.14 5.96
N GLU A 467 -13.62 -2.28 5.92
CA GLU A 467 -14.70 -2.64 6.85
C GLU A 467 -14.23 -2.62 8.31
N ARG A 468 -12.99 -3.07 8.57
CA ARG A 468 -12.41 -3.07 9.92
C ARG A 468 -12.00 -1.68 10.40
N GLU A 469 -11.79 -0.73 9.47
CA GLU A 469 -11.44 0.64 9.82
C GLU A 469 -12.64 1.50 10.15
N VAL A 470 -13.88 1.08 9.85
CA VAL A 470 -15.08 1.85 10.20
C VAL A 470 -15.78 1.29 11.42
N ASP A 471 -16.61 2.10 12.10
CA ASP A 471 -17.36 1.64 13.27
C ASP A 471 -18.54 0.75 12.90
N ARG A 472 -19.15 0.97 11.72
CA ARG A 472 -20.29 0.19 11.20
C ARG A 472 -20.28 0.05 9.69
N VAL A 473 -20.76 -1.10 9.23
CA VAL A 473 -20.97 -1.41 7.81
C VAL A 473 -22.47 -1.52 7.53
N ILE A 474 -22.93 -0.94 6.42
CA ILE A 474 -24.32 -0.93 5.96
C ILE A 474 -24.35 -1.55 4.56
N GLY A 475 -24.96 -2.74 4.42
CA GLY A 475 -25.11 -3.45 3.15
C GLY A 475 -26.51 -3.34 2.55
N SER A 476 -26.62 -3.35 1.21
CA SER A 476 -27.91 -3.32 0.49
C SER A 476 -28.50 -4.74 0.31
N THR A 477 -29.74 -5.01 0.72
CA THR A 477 -30.45 -6.28 0.43
C THR A 477 -31.66 -6.06 -0.50
N ALA A 478 -31.69 -6.80 -1.62
CA ALA A 478 -32.83 -6.93 -2.52
C ALA A 478 -33.63 -8.22 -2.21
N GLY A 479 -34.96 -8.13 -2.19
CA GLY A 479 -35.85 -9.07 -1.47
C GLY A 479 -36.39 -10.31 -2.20
N SER A 480 -37.17 -11.11 -1.45
CA SER A 480 -38.40 -11.81 -1.90
C SER A 480 -39.12 -12.48 -0.71
N SER A 481 -40.45 -12.25 -0.65
CA SER A 481 -41.58 -13.08 -0.13
C SER A 481 -41.26 -14.27 0.80
N GLY A 482 -41.85 -14.47 1.99
CA GLY A 482 -43.19 -14.12 2.48
C GLY A 482 -43.99 -15.41 2.72
N GLU A 483 -44.19 -15.83 3.98
CA GLU A 483 -45.35 -16.62 4.43
C GLU A 483 -45.40 -16.77 5.95
N ALA A 484 -46.61 -16.65 6.51
CA ALA A 484 -46.92 -16.38 7.91
C ALA A 484 -47.18 -17.64 8.75
N ALA A 485 -46.88 -17.57 10.05
CA ALA A 485 -47.62 -18.32 11.07
C ALA A 485 -47.48 -17.65 12.46
N THR A 486 -48.60 -17.18 12.96
CA THR A 486 -48.86 -16.60 14.28
C THR A 486 -48.64 -17.60 15.43
N ARG A 487 -48.17 -17.10 16.60
CA ARG A 487 -48.64 -17.49 17.94
C ARG A 487 -48.04 -16.60 19.05
N ASN A 488 -48.95 -16.01 19.83
CA ASN A 488 -48.74 -15.29 21.09
C ASN A 488 -48.07 -16.16 22.16
N VAL A 489 -47.36 -15.54 23.13
CA VAL A 489 -47.68 -15.58 24.59
C VAL A 489 -46.94 -14.43 25.31
N GLU A 490 -47.65 -13.84 26.26
CA GLU A 490 -47.40 -12.73 27.18
C GLU A 490 -46.32 -12.91 28.27
N GLN A 491 -46.01 -11.77 28.91
CA GLN A 491 -45.60 -11.52 30.30
C GLN A 491 -44.50 -12.36 30.96
N GLU A 492 -43.47 -11.68 31.52
CA GLU A 492 -43.40 -11.45 32.97
C GLU A 492 -42.36 -10.38 33.35
N ARG A 493 -42.55 -9.81 34.54
CA ARG A 493 -42.09 -8.51 35.03
C ARG A 493 -41.34 -8.72 36.35
N MET A 494 -40.61 -7.68 36.78
CA MET A 494 -40.16 -7.40 38.16
C MET A 494 -38.99 -8.26 38.67
N ASP A 495 -38.07 -7.81 39.51
CA ASP A 495 -37.69 -6.53 40.12
C ASP A 495 -36.34 -6.80 40.81
N HIS A 496 -35.48 -5.80 40.98
CA HIS A 496 -34.97 -5.43 42.31
C HIS A 496 -33.96 -4.26 42.27
N VAL A 497 -34.30 -3.28 43.10
CA VAL A 497 -33.60 -2.05 43.47
C VAL A 497 -32.90 -2.29 44.81
N HIS A 498 -31.71 -1.74 45.02
CA HIS A 498 -31.24 -1.04 46.25
C HIS A 498 -29.77 -0.58 46.00
N CYS A 499 -29.42 0.73 45.98
CA CYS A 499 -29.28 1.72 47.08
C CYS A 499 -28.18 1.28 48.09
N LEU A 500 -27.18 2.04 48.60
CA LEU A 500 -26.52 3.34 48.41
C LEU A 500 -25.45 3.43 49.54
N VAL A 501 -24.52 4.39 49.44
CA VAL A 501 -23.76 5.10 50.51
C VAL A 501 -22.44 4.54 51.14
N VAL A 502 -21.33 5.29 50.98
CA VAL A 502 -20.61 6.13 52.00
C VAL A 502 -19.08 6.19 51.75
N SER A 503 -18.58 7.42 51.64
CA SER A 503 -17.19 7.88 51.62
C SER A 503 -16.40 7.67 52.93
N ARG A 504 -15.06 7.58 52.84
CA ARG A 504 -14.16 8.13 53.88
C ARG A 504 -12.76 8.45 53.35
N GLU A 505 -12.37 9.72 53.50
CA GLU A 505 -11.00 10.21 53.50
C GLU A 505 -10.22 9.65 54.69
N ASN A 506 -8.90 9.44 54.55
CA ASN A 506 -7.95 9.92 55.56
C ASN A 506 -6.53 10.14 55.02
N ARG A 507 -5.86 11.08 55.68
CA ARG A 507 -4.62 11.81 55.36
C ARG A 507 -3.31 11.07 55.71
N GLY A 508 -2.24 11.54 55.07
CA GLY A 508 -0.91 11.82 55.67
C GLY A 508 0.15 10.72 55.48
N SER A 509 1.46 10.97 55.46
CA SER A 509 2.29 12.19 55.35
C SER A 509 3.76 11.72 55.44
N ARG A 510 4.66 12.34 54.65
CA ARG A 510 6.09 12.67 54.94
C ARG A 510 7.19 11.59 55.01
N GLY A 511 8.36 12.01 54.48
CA GLY A 511 9.75 11.59 54.79
C GLY A 511 10.30 10.56 53.80
N SER A 512 11.20 10.84 52.84
CA SER A 512 12.55 11.45 52.84
C SER A 512 13.60 10.74 53.69
N GLU A 513 14.69 10.33 53.01
CA GLU A 513 16.07 9.96 53.46
C GLU A 513 16.46 8.57 52.92
N ARG A 514 17.33 8.50 51.90
CA ARG A 514 18.81 8.66 51.88
C ARG A 514 19.54 7.32 52.11
N GLU A 515 20.40 7.04 51.14
CA GLU A 515 21.74 6.47 51.23
C GLU A 515 21.96 4.97 51.57
N ALA A 516 22.64 4.35 50.61
CA ALA A 516 23.79 3.44 50.78
C ALA A 516 23.55 2.05 51.38
N SER A 517 23.56 1.03 50.52
CA SER A 517 24.67 0.06 50.43
C SER A 517 24.56 -0.73 49.14
#